data_AF-A0A5C2S9Y4-F1
#
_entry.id   AF-A0A5C2S9Y4-F1
#
_cell.length_a   1.000
_cell.length_b   1.000
_cell.length_c   1.000
_cell.angle_alpha   90.00
_cell.angle_beta   90.00
_cell.angle_gamma   90.00
#
_symmetry.space_group_name_H-M   'P 1'
#
loop_
_entity.id
_entity.type
_entity.pdbx_description
1 polymer ?
#
loop_
_entity_poly.entity_id
_entity_poly.type
_entity_poly.pdbx_seq_one_letter_code
_entity_poly.pdbx_strand_id
1 'polypeptide(L)'
;MSTFGASAQHTFSVAPQERDPYVYQVGFGNRFASEAIPGTLPVAQNNPQKAKYDLYTESLNGTPFVTPRRENQSAWLYRIRPSVAHQGFTELPDNPDLESCFLPLNPKVHFSPTQLAWYPFDIPSDSKIDFVSGLKTLAGNGDPTLREGLAVHIFAANESMGKRAFVNSDGDFLILPQQGRLDIQTEFGKLMARPGELVVVQRGIKFKVGLPDGPSRGYILEIFGSHFELPDLGPLGTHGLANPRDFESPVASFDLDQSPWEVVYKVGGKLFSCKQEHTPFDVVAWHGNYVPYKYAMEKFVHVGSIQRDHIDPSIFCILTAKSKTPGAPLADFLIFSGRWDVATGTFRPPYYHRNCASEMMGLIYGDYGGRSDEFAPGGFSFENGFCPHGVSYDEFKKATEAELPPMRVHEGTLAFMFESSMQVTITDYAMKRTGKLHEHEPKMWDNLKGQFVNHLDQINADLKAAGLPLLGSQS
;
A
#
# COMPACT_ATOMS: atom_id res chain seq x y z
N MET A 1 -29.55 45.09 15.00
CA MET A 1 -29.71 43.63 15.10
C MET A 1 -28.32 43.05 15.30
N SER A 2 -28.07 42.35 16.41
CA SER A 2 -26.79 41.68 16.64
C SER A 2 -26.74 40.45 15.73
N THR A 3 -25.99 40.55 14.64
CA THR A 3 -25.63 39.40 13.81
C THR A 3 -24.66 38.53 14.60
N PHE A 4 -25.18 37.57 15.35
CA PHE A 4 -24.36 36.57 16.03
C PHE A 4 -23.91 35.53 15.01
N GLY A 5 -22.64 35.59 14.63
CA GLY A 5 -21.92 34.51 13.97
C GLY A 5 -20.75 34.04 14.84
N ALA A 6 -20.14 32.92 14.50
CA ALA A 6 -18.91 32.44 15.12
C ALA A 6 -17.83 32.26 14.06
N SER A 7 -16.58 32.53 14.42
CA SER A 7 -15.41 32.21 13.61
C SER A 7 -14.67 31.05 14.27
N ALA A 8 -14.27 30.06 13.47
CA ALA A 8 -13.38 29.00 13.95
C ALA A 8 -12.09 29.62 14.50
N GLN A 9 -11.65 29.15 15.67
CA GLN A 9 -10.42 29.66 16.29
C GLN A 9 -9.17 29.03 15.66
N HIS A 10 -9.31 27.82 15.11
CA HIS A 10 -8.24 27.04 14.50
C HIS A 10 -8.78 26.27 13.28
N THR A 11 -7.87 25.74 12.47
CA THR A 11 -8.19 24.81 11.38
C THR A 11 -8.75 23.50 11.92
N PHE A 12 -9.50 22.78 11.09
CA PHE A 12 -9.98 21.45 11.44
C PHE A 12 -8.81 20.48 11.63
N SER A 13 -8.87 19.68 12.69
CA SER A 13 -7.96 18.57 12.99
C SER A 13 -8.76 17.36 13.44
N VAL A 14 -8.27 16.16 13.16
CA VAL A 14 -8.84 14.94 13.73
C VAL A 14 -8.43 14.85 15.19
N ALA A 15 -9.42 14.69 16.07
CA ALA A 15 -9.19 14.58 17.50
C ALA A 15 -8.76 13.15 17.89
N PRO A 16 -8.04 13.00 19.02
CA PRO A 16 -7.71 11.70 19.57
C PRO A 16 -8.94 10.83 19.83
N GLN A 17 -8.77 9.53 19.68
CA GLN A 17 -9.74 8.48 19.98
C GLN A 17 -9.15 7.49 20.99
N GLU A 18 -10.00 6.64 21.59
CA GLU A 18 -9.57 5.66 22.60
C GLU A 18 -8.41 4.76 22.14
N ARG A 19 -8.43 4.35 20.87
CA ARG A 19 -7.41 3.47 20.28
C ARG A 19 -6.37 4.20 19.42
N ASP A 20 -6.47 5.52 19.31
CA ASP A 20 -5.55 6.39 18.57
C ASP A 20 -5.40 7.72 19.32
N PRO A 21 -4.39 7.86 20.20
CA PRO A 21 -4.30 8.99 21.12
C PRO A 21 -3.79 10.28 20.46
N TYR A 22 -3.58 10.31 19.14
CA TYR A 22 -2.91 11.41 18.45
C TYR A 22 -3.88 12.36 17.74
N VAL A 23 -3.41 13.59 17.52
CA VAL A 23 -4.11 14.62 16.74
C VAL A 23 -3.52 14.63 15.33
N TYR A 24 -4.38 14.78 14.32
CA TYR A 24 -3.93 14.84 12.93
C TYR A 24 -4.43 16.10 12.20
N GLN A 25 -3.58 16.61 11.32
CA GLN A 25 -4.00 17.52 10.26
C GLN A 25 -4.51 16.69 9.08
N VAL A 26 -5.33 17.29 8.22
CA VAL A 26 -5.93 16.56 7.09
C VAL A 26 -5.69 17.23 5.74
N GLY A 27 -5.72 16.43 4.68
CA GLY A 27 -5.64 16.87 3.30
C GLY A 27 -4.40 16.33 2.57
N PHE A 28 -4.60 15.35 1.71
CA PHE A 28 -3.55 14.78 0.87
C PHE A 28 -2.84 15.85 0.04
N GLY A 29 -1.51 15.87 0.09
CA GLY A 29 -0.67 16.79 -0.70
C GLY A 29 -0.63 18.24 -0.20
N ASN A 30 -1.27 18.56 0.92
CA ASN A 30 -1.23 19.90 1.50
C ASN A 30 0.20 20.35 1.83
N ARG A 31 0.40 21.67 1.84
CA ARG A 31 1.56 22.30 2.50
C ARG A 31 1.19 22.62 3.93
N PHE A 32 1.45 21.68 4.83
CA PHE A 32 1.18 21.81 6.25
C PHE A 32 2.22 22.70 6.94
N ALA A 33 1.85 23.18 8.12
CA ALA A 33 2.73 23.88 9.05
C ALA A 33 2.35 23.46 10.46
N SER A 34 3.30 22.92 11.22
CA SER A 34 3.07 22.41 12.56
C SER A 34 4.19 22.82 13.49
N GLU A 35 3.84 23.26 14.70
CA GLU A 35 4.80 23.54 15.77
C GLU A 35 4.29 22.97 17.10
N ALA A 36 5.15 22.26 17.81
CA ALA A 36 4.86 21.77 19.16
C ALA A 36 5.02 22.89 20.20
N ILE A 37 5.85 23.90 19.91
CA ILE A 37 6.13 25.05 20.77
C ILE A 37 5.79 26.34 20.01
N PRO A 38 4.92 27.22 20.53
CA PRO A 38 4.45 28.40 19.82
C PRO A 38 5.58 29.31 19.29
N GLY A 39 5.47 29.73 18.03
CA GLY A 39 6.38 30.64 17.35
C GLY A 39 7.76 30.06 17.04
N THR A 40 7.89 28.74 16.95
CA THR A 40 9.14 28.08 16.51
C THR A 40 9.26 28.01 14.99
N LEU A 41 8.14 28.08 14.26
CA LEU A 41 8.17 28.35 12.83
C LEU A 41 8.64 29.79 12.56
N PRO A 42 9.69 30.00 11.75
CA PRO A 42 10.09 31.34 11.35
C PRO A 42 9.04 31.99 10.45
N VAL A 43 8.89 33.31 10.60
CA VAL A 43 7.92 34.10 9.82
C VAL A 43 8.61 34.68 8.58
N ALA A 44 7.96 34.56 7.42
CA ALA A 44 8.37 35.13 6.13
C ALA A 44 9.73 34.66 5.57
N GLN A 45 10.32 33.59 6.12
CA GLN A 45 11.54 32.97 5.64
C GLN A 45 11.67 31.53 6.17
N ASN A 46 12.52 30.70 5.55
CA ASN A 46 12.79 29.34 6.06
C ASN A 46 14.12 29.25 6.84
N ASN A 47 15.09 30.12 6.50
CA ASN A 47 16.47 30.04 7.03
C ASN A 47 16.82 31.31 7.82
N PRO A 48 16.29 31.50 9.03
CA PRO A 48 16.69 32.62 9.89
C PRO A 48 18.16 32.49 10.28
N GLN A 49 18.86 33.63 10.42
CA GLN A 49 20.22 33.63 11.00
C GLN A 49 20.22 33.04 12.42
N LYS A 50 19.15 33.30 13.19
CA LYS A 50 18.93 32.75 14.53
C LYS A 50 17.50 32.20 14.63
N ALA A 51 17.35 30.88 14.52
CA ALA A 51 16.07 30.24 14.79
C ALA A 51 15.71 30.39 16.28
N LYS A 52 14.41 30.39 16.60
CA LYS A 52 13.97 30.45 17.99
C LYS A 52 14.49 29.24 18.76
N TYR A 53 14.96 29.47 19.99
CA TYR A 53 15.61 28.46 20.84
C TYR A 53 16.86 27.81 20.23
N ASP A 54 17.51 28.50 19.29
CA ASP A 54 18.74 28.03 18.64
C ASP A 54 18.56 26.66 17.93
N LEU A 55 17.33 26.36 17.49
CA LEU A 55 17.04 25.18 16.68
C LEU A 55 17.85 25.19 15.37
N TYR A 56 18.22 24.01 14.90
CA TYR A 56 18.82 23.84 13.59
C TYR A 56 17.73 23.77 12.53
N THR A 57 17.96 24.50 11.43
CA THR A 57 17.10 24.43 10.24
C THR A 57 17.63 23.38 9.29
N GLU A 58 16.80 22.42 8.92
CA GLU A 58 17.13 21.32 8.00
C GLU A 58 16.07 21.22 6.90
N SER A 59 16.50 21.04 5.66
CA SER A 59 15.58 20.81 4.53
C SER A 59 15.63 19.34 4.13
N LEU A 60 14.46 18.73 4.01
CA LEU A 60 14.27 17.41 3.43
C LEU A 60 13.57 17.56 2.07
N ASN A 61 14.20 17.08 1.00
CA ASN A 61 13.66 17.15 -0.35
C ASN A 61 13.35 15.75 -0.85
N GLY A 62 12.06 15.44 -1.06
CA GLY A 62 11.61 14.19 -1.65
C GLY A 62 11.89 14.13 -3.16
N THR A 63 11.83 15.29 -3.81
CA THR A 63 11.99 15.45 -5.27
C THR A 63 13.19 16.35 -5.64
N PRO A 64 13.72 16.25 -6.88
CA PRO A 64 14.70 17.21 -7.40
C PRO A 64 14.22 18.67 -7.32
N PHE A 65 15.12 19.63 -7.12
CA PHE A 65 14.77 21.04 -6.92
C PHE A 65 13.96 21.66 -8.07
N VAL A 66 14.21 21.24 -9.31
CA VAL A 66 13.56 21.80 -10.52
C VAL A 66 12.23 21.13 -10.86
N THR A 67 11.77 20.18 -10.04
CA THR A 67 10.48 19.50 -10.24
C THR A 67 9.34 20.53 -10.28
N PRO A 68 8.39 20.43 -11.23
CA PRO A 68 7.25 21.34 -11.31
C PRO A 68 6.55 21.49 -9.96
N ARG A 69 6.08 22.70 -9.62
CA ARG A 69 5.52 23.00 -8.29
C ARG A 69 4.42 22.02 -7.82
N ARG A 70 3.61 21.51 -8.75
CA ARG A 70 2.54 20.54 -8.47
C ARG A 70 3.04 19.16 -8.03
N GLU A 71 4.24 18.79 -8.46
CA GLU A 71 4.90 17.51 -8.17
C GLU A 71 6.03 17.67 -7.14
N ASN A 72 6.46 18.90 -6.86
CA ASN A 72 7.56 19.18 -5.96
C ASN A 72 7.17 18.88 -4.50
N GLN A 73 7.90 17.95 -3.88
CA GLN A 73 7.71 17.56 -2.49
C GLN A 73 8.95 17.91 -1.66
N SER A 74 8.74 18.72 -0.62
CA SER A 74 9.78 19.17 0.30
C SER A 74 9.21 19.51 1.68
N ALA A 75 10.07 19.47 2.69
CA ALA A 75 9.79 19.95 4.04
C ALA A 75 10.98 20.67 4.65
N TRP A 76 10.68 21.63 5.52
CA TRP A 76 11.63 22.26 6.43
C TRP A 76 11.37 21.75 7.84
N LEU A 77 12.45 21.38 8.54
CA LEU A 77 12.46 20.85 9.89
C LEU A 77 13.25 21.82 10.78
N TYR A 78 12.71 22.16 11.94
CA TYR A 78 13.37 22.95 12.97
C TYR A 78 13.61 22.06 14.18
N ARG A 79 14.83 21.57 14.31
CA ARG A 79 15.20 20.43 15.17
C ARG A 79 16.30 20.76 16.17
N ILE A 80 16.39 19.97 17.24
CA ILE A 80 17.35 20.22 18.34
C ILE A 80 18.79 19.93 17.91
N ARG A 81 19.03 18.82 17.21
CA ARG A 81 20.32 18.48 16.59
C ARG A 81 20.13 18.13 15.12
N PRO A 82 21.01 18.58 14.22
CA PRO A 82 20.87 18.29 12.80
C PRO A 82 21.16 16.81 12.51
N SER A 83 20.53 16.24 11.49
CA SER A 83 20.66 14.82 11.12
C SER A 83 22.08 14.37 10.82
N VAL A 84 22.97 15.31 10.47
CA VAL A 84 24.40 15.06 10.20
C VAL A 84 25.21 14.74 11.47
N ALA A 85 24.66 15.00 12.67
CA ALA A 85 25.35 14.80 13.94
C ALA A 85 25.35 13.32 14.38
N HIS A 86 26.08 12.47 13.66
CA HIS A 86 26.16 11.02 13.92
C HIS A 86 27.60 10.48 13.90
N GLN A 87 27.80 9.25 14.37
CA GLN A 87 29.11 8.60 14.50
C GLN A 87 29.55 7.81 13.25
N GLY A 88 28.87 7.97 12.12
CA GLY A 88 29.17 7.30 10.85
C GLY A 88 28.34 6.03 10.66
N PHE A 89 28.67 5.26 9.62
CA PHE A 89 27.91 4.10 9.20
C PHE A 89 28.76 2.83 9.24
N THR A 90 28.16 1.75 9.72
CA THR A 90 28.74 0.41 9.64
C THR A 90 27.72 -0.51 8.98
N GLU A 91 28.16 -1.30 8.01
CA GLU A 91 27.31 -2.30 7.36
C GLU A 91 26.81 -3.32 8.39
N LEU A 92 25.51 -3.60 8.36
CA LEU A 92 24.90 -4.65 9.18
C LEU A 92 24.94 -5.99 8.43
N PRO A 93 24.90 -7.13 9.15
CA PRO A 93 24.76 -8.43 8.51
C PRO A 93 23.57 -8.48 7.55
N ASP A 94 23.75 -9.16 6.42
CA ASP A 94 22.68 -9.38 5.45
C ASP A 94 21.47 -10.05 6.12
N ASN A 95 20.28 -9.48 5.92
CA ASN A 95 19.03 -10.18 6.18
C ASN A 95 18.78 -11.12 4.98
N PRO A 96 18.82 -12.45 5.16
CA PRO A 96 18.68 -13.39 4.05
C PRO A 96 17.28 -13.36 3.41
N ASP A 97 16.28 -12.78 4.08
CA ASP A 97 14.90 -12.67 3.59
C ASP A 97 14.61 -11.29 2.97
N LEU A 98 15.55 -10.35 3.01
CA LEU A 98 15.44 -9.05 2.38
C LEU A 98 16.07 -9.09 0.98
N GLU A 99 15.33 -8.65 -0.03
CA GLU A 99 15.81 -8.52 -1.40
C GLU A 99 15.36 -7.18 -1.98
N SER A 100 16.15 -6.62 -2.88
CA SER A 100 15.81 -5.35 -3.56
C SER A 100 16.26 -5.31 -5.02
N CYS A 101 17.05 -6.28 -5.48
CA CYS A 101 17.40 -6.40 -6.89
C CYS A 101 16.57 -7.53 -7.52
N PHE A 102 15.70 -7.18 -8.46
CA PHE A 102 14.76 -8.10 -9.11
C PHE A 102 15.10 -8.34 -10.58
N LEU A 103 16.33 -8.03 -10.97
CA LEU A 103 16.84 -8.29 -12.31
C LEU A 103 17.04 -9.81 -12.52
N PRO A 104 16.83 -10.36 -13.72
CA PRO A 104 16.98 -11.79 -13.99
C PRO A 104 18.37 -12.38 -13.72
N LEU A 105 19.39 -11.53 -13.60
CA LEU A 105 20.76 -11.93 -13.23
C LEU A 105 20.89 -12.28 -11.74
N ASN A 106 19.95 -11.85 -10.89
CA ASN A 106 19.95 -12.23 -9.48
C ASN A 106 19.47 -13.68 -9.34
N PRO A 107 20.31 -14.63 -8.88
CA PRO A 107 19.92 -16.03 -8.75
C PRO A 107 18.86 -16.29 -7.66
N LYS A 108 18.58 -15.29 -6.81
CA LYS A 108 17.62 -15.37 -5.71
C LYS A 108 16.19 -15.00 -6.11
N VAL A 109 15.94 -14.66 -7.38
CA VAL A 109 14.59 -14.33 -7.86
C VAL A 109 14.16 -15.24 -9.01
N HIS A 110 12.87 -15.51 -9.09
CA HIS A 110 12.28 -16.51 -9.96
C HIS A 110 11.09 -15.94 -10.72
N PHE A 111 10.87 -16.45 -11.93
CA PHE A 111 9.62 -16.25 -12.65
C PHE A 111 8.70 -17.45 -12.42
N SER A 112 7.40 -17.18 -12.29
CA SER A 112 6.37 -18.21 -12.26
C SER A 112 5.29 -17.88 -13.30
N PRO A 113 4.93 -18.83 -14.19
CA PRO A 113 3.79 -18.67 -15.08
C PRO A 113 2.46 -19.11 -14.43
N THR A 114 2.51 -19.78 -13.29
CA THR A 114 1.33 -20.28 -12.57
C THR A 114 0.90 -19.31 -11.47
N GLN A 115 -0.34 -19.46 -11.01
CA GLN A 115 -0.87 -18.73 -9.85
C GLN A 115 -0.25 -19.29 -8.58
N LEU A 116 0.32 -18.39 -7.76
CA LEU A 116 0.90 -18.75 -6.47
C LEU A 116 0.10 -18.13 -5.34
N ALA A 117 0.01 -18.85 -4.24
CA ALA A 117 -0.62 -18.37 -3.02
C ALA A 117 0.19 -18.79 -1.79
N TRP A 118 0.08 -17.99 -0.73
CA TRP A 118 0.73 -18.23 0.55
C TRP A 118 -0.32 -18.19 1.65
N TYR A 119 -0.35 -19.23 2.47
CA TYR A 119 -1.08 -19.23 3.73
C TYR A 119 -0.57 -18.11 4.66
N PRO A 120 -1.34 -17.72 5.70
CA PRO A 120 -0.91 -16.70 6.64
C PRO A 120 0.52 -16.92 7.18
N PHE A 121 1.37 -15.91 7.02
CA PHE A 121 2.77 -15.99 7.43
C PHE A 121 2.92 -16.00 8.95
N ASP A 122 3.85 -16.78 9.48
CA ASP A 122 4.01 -16.88 10.93
C ASP A 122 4.66 -15.64 11.54
N ILE A 123 4.21 -15.29 12.75
CA ILE A 123 4.92 -14.32 13.58
C ILE A 123 5.96 -15.10 14.40
N PRO A 124 7.25 -14.70 14.37
CA PRO A 124 8.28 -15.41 15.13
C PRO A 124 7.95 -15.50 16.62
N SER A 125 8.15 -16.68 17.22
CA SER A 125 8.00 -16.91 18.66
C SER A 125 9.34 -17.06 19.40
N ASP A 126 10.37 -17.52 18.70
CA ASP A 126 11.59 -18.06 19.34
C ASP A 126 12.69 -17.02 19.56
N SER A 127 12.51 -15.80 19.05
CA SER A 127 13.47 -14.70 19.15
C SER A 127 12.77 -13.35 19.17
N LYS A 128 13.43 -12.32 19.70
CA LYS A 128 12.93 -10.94 19.69
C LYS A 128 13.20 -10.32 18.32
N ILE A 129 12.12 -10.05 17.58
CA ILE A 129 12.16 -9.52 16.22
C ILE A 129 11.36 -8.23 16.19
N ASP A 130 12.03 -7.11 15.90
CA ASP A 130 11.38 -5.84 15.66
C ASP A 130 10.92 -5.70 14.20
N PHE A 131 10.26 -4.59 13.89
CA PHE A 131 9.72 -4.32 12.54
C PHE A 131 10.76 -4.46 11.43
N VAL A 132 11.98 -3.97 11.62
CA VAL A 132 13.05 -3.95 10.59
C VAL A 132 13.62 -5.35 10.40
N SER A 133 13.95 -6.03 11.50
CA SER A 133 14.48 -7.39 11.47
C SER A 133 13.42 -8.40 10.98
N GLY A 134 12.14 -8.07 11.11
CA GLY A 134 11.01 -8.86 10.65
C GLY A 134 10.61 -8.65 9.19
N LEU A 135 11.30 -7.79 8.44
CA LEU A 135 11.06 -7.59 7.01
C LEU A 135 11.46 -8.83 6.21
N LYS A 136 10.53 -9.32 5.38
CA LYS A 136 10.76 -10.43 4.44
C LYS A 136 10.13 -10.10 3.10
N THR A 137 10.93 -10.18 2.04
CA THR A 137 10.53 -9.74 0.69
C THR A 137 9.94 -10.91 -0.06
N LEU A 138 8.71 -10.73 -0.57
CA LEU A 138 8.01 -11.77 -1.32
C LEU A 138 8.33 -11.69 -2.81
N ALA A 139 8.21 -10.50 -3.38
CA ALA A 139 8.27 -10.29 -4.82
C ALA A 139 8.74 -8.87 -5.13
N GLY A 140 9.12 -8.62 -6.38
CA GLY A 140 9.40 -7.27 -6.84
C GLY A 140 9.82 -7.18 -8.29
N ASN A 141 10.08 -5.95 -8.72
CA ASN A 141 10.59 -5.60 -10.04
C ASN A 141 11.66 -4.52 -9.91
N GLY A 142 12.62 -4.49 -10.85
CA GLY A 142 13.59 -3.42 -10.96
C GLY A 142 14.70 -3.45 -9.89
N ASP A 143 15.25 -2.28 -9.62
CA ASP A 143 16.39 -2.08 -8.74
C ASP A 143 16.36 -0.64 -8.18
N PRO A 144 16.51 -0.46 -6.85
CA PRO A 144 16.46 0.87 -6.25
C PRO A 144 17.55 1.83 -6.75
N THR A 145 18.70 1.31 -7.22
CA THR A 145 19.77 2.13 -7.81
C THR A 145 19.39 2.73 -9.17
N LEU A 146 18.46 2.09 -9.88
CA LEU A 146 17.86 2.61 -11.12
C LEU A 146 16.71 3.59 -10.85
N ARG A 147 16.31 3.72 -9.57
CA ARG A 147 15.12 4.45 -9.12
C ARG A 147 13.90 4.05 -9.95
N GLU A 148 13.69 2.75 -10.07
CA GLU A 148 12.60 2.18 -10.84
C GLU A 148 12.31 0.76 -10.36
N GLY A 149 11.02 0.45 -10.27
CA GLY A 149 10.55 -0.83 -9.79
C GLY A 149 9.90 -0.73 -8.42
N LEU A 150 9.66 -1.88 -7.81
CA LEU A 150 8.96 -2.02 -6.55
C LEU A 150 9.43 -3.28 -5.82
N ALA A 151 9.17 -3.33 -4.53
CA ALA A 151 9.26 -4.54 -3.74
C ALA A 151 7.99 -4.72 -2.91
N VAL A 152 7.59 -5.97 -2.73
CA VAL A 152 6.50 -6.35 -1.83
C VAL A 152 7.11 -7.11 -0.67
N HIS A 153 6.86 -6.63 0.53
CA HIS A 153 7.30 -7.27 1.76
C HIS A 153 6.11 -7.67 2.62
N ILE A 154 6.37 -8.64 3.49
CA ILE A 154 5.67 -8.76 4.75
C ILE A 154 6.57 -8.25 5.87
N PHE A 155 5.96 -7.78 6.95
CA PHE A 155 6.63 -7.65 8.23
C PHE A 155 5.98 -8.60 9.23
N ALA A 156 6.79 -9.24 10.06
CA ALA A 156 6.31 -10.05 11.18
C ALA A 156 7.22 -9.80 12.39
N ALA A 157 6.67 -9.17 13.43
CA ALA A 157 7.43 -8.66 14.56
C ALA A 157 6.73 -8.96 15.90
N ASN A 158 7.52 -9.13 16.95
CA ASN A 158 7.04 -9.41 18.32
C ASN A 158 7.65 -8.49 19.38
N GLU A 159 8.50 -7.55 18.99
CA GLU A 159 9.18 -6.62 19.87
C GLU A 159 9.10 -5.19 19.29
N SER A 160 8.95 -4.20 20.16
CA SER A 160 8.99 -2.78 19.75
C SER A 160 10.43 -2.35 19.50
N MET A 161 10.68 -1.44 18.56
CA MET A 161 12.05 -1.05 18.16
C MET A 161 12.89 -0.39 19.28
N GLY A 162 12.31 0.05 20.40
CA GLY A 162 13.08 0.66 21.50
C GLY A 162 13.83 1.93 21.08
N LYS A 163 15.13 2.04 21.41
CA LYS A 163 16.02 3.16 21.00
C LYS A 163 16.69 2.90 19.65
N ARG A 164 15.89 2.41 18.71
CA ARG A 164 16.25 2.13 17.33
C ARG A 164 15.26 2.85 16.41
N ALA A 165 15.76 3.47 15.36
CA ALA A 165 14.96 4.01 14.28
C ALA A 165 15.38 3.37 12.95
N PHE A 166 14.56 3.55 11.93
CA PHE A 166 14.80 3.07 10.58
C PHE A 166 14.55 4.20 9.58
N VAL A 167 15.31 4.19 8.49
CA VAL A 167 15.10 5.08 7.36
C VAL A 167 15.35 4.31 6.08
N ASN A 168 14.38 4.39 5.18
CA ASN A 168 14.51 3.80 3.86
C ASN A 168 15.02 4.85 2.87
N SER A 169 16.22 4.68 2.33
CA SER A 169 16.79 5.58 1.32
C SER A 169 16.49 5.14 -0.10
N ASP A 170 15.83 3.99 -0.29
CA ASP A 170 15.56 3.40 -1.59
C ASP A 170 14.21 3.84 -2.15
N GLY A 171 13.17 3.88 -1.30
CA GLY A 171 11.80 4.10 -1.73
C GLY A 171 10.84 4.59 -0.65
N ASP A 172 9.60 4.81 -1.07
CA ASP A 172 8.46 5.07 -0.18
C ASP A 172 7.86 3.73 0.26
N PHE A 173 7.50 3.59 1.54
CA PHE A 173 6.76 2.45 2.05
C PHE A 173 5.28 2.79 2.21
N LEU A 174 4.40 1.99 1.62
CA LEU A 174 2.99 1.88 1.97
C LEU A 174 2.81 0.65 2.86
N ILE A 175 2.49 0.86 4.13
CA ILE A 175 2.43 -0.15 5.20
C ILE A 175 0.96 -0.44 5.52
N LEU A 176 0.61 -1.73 5.55
CA LEU A 176 -0.73 -2.25 5.85
C LEU A 176 -0.69 -3.19 7.06
N PRO A 177 -1.03 -2.73 8.28
CA PRO A 177 -1.21 -3.62 9.41
C PRO A 177 -2.34 -4.63 9.13
N GLN A 178 -2.07 -5.91 9.37
CA GLN A 178 -3.07 -6.98 9.27
C GLN A 178 -3.46 -7.48 10.66
N GLN A 179 -2.46 -7.73 11.50
CA GLN A 179 -2.61 -8.11 12.91
C GLN A 179 -1.85 -7.12 13.79
N GLY A 180 -2.54 -6.63 14.83
CA GLY A 180 -2.00 -5.66 15.79
C GLY A 180 -1.95 -4.24 15.26
N ARG A 181 -2.12 -3.25 16.15
CA ARG A 181 -1.84 -1.84 15.81
C ARG A 181 -0.34 -1.59 15.76
N LEU A 182 0.04 -0.61 14.94
CA LEU A 182 1.39 -0.04 14.90
C LEU A 182 1.37 1.39 15.47
N ASP A 183 2.21 1.65 16.47
CA ASP A 183 2.48 3.00 16.97
C ASP A 183 3.73 3.53 16.27
N ILE A 184 3.54 4.30 15.20
CA ILE A 184 4.61 4.77 14.32
C ILE A 184 5.01 6.18 14.72
N GLN A 185 6.23 6.34 15.21
CA GLN A 185 6.82 7.65 15.47
C GLN A 185 7.77 8.02 14.33
N THR A 186 7.56 9.19 13.75
CA THR A 186 8.37 9.75 12.65
C THR A 186 9.01 11.07 13.10
N GLU A 187 9.91 11.61 12.28
CA GLU A 187 10.43 12.98 12.47
C GLU A 187 9.33 14.05 12.45
N PHE A 188 8.16 13.78 11.87
CA PHE A 188 7.06 14.74 11.75
C PHE A 188 6.04 14.64 12.88
N GLY A 189 6.14 13.59 13.71
CA GLY A 189 5.20 13.28 14.78
C GLY A 189 4.74 11.83 14.75
N LYS A 190 3.65 11.53 15.45
CA LYS A 190 3.20 10.15 15.72
C LYS A 190 1.92 9.80 14.95
N LEU A 191 1.85 8.56 14.49
CA LEU A 191 0.75 7.95 13.74
C LEU A 191 0.42 6.60 14.38
N MET A 192 -0.81 6.41 14.85
CA MET A 192 -1.30 5.09 15.22
C MET A 192 -1.97 4.47 14.00
N ALA A 193 -1.70 3.21 13.68
CA ALA A 193 -2.31 2.54 12.54
C ALA A 193 -2.89 1.19 12.95
N ARG A 194 -4.18 0.98 12.70
CA ARG A 194 -4.86 -0.31 12.93
C ARG A 194 -5.07 -1.08 11.63
N PRO A 195 -5.38 -2.38 11.71
CA PRO A 195 -5.94 -3.09 10.56
C PRO A 195 -7.16 -2.35 9.99
N GLY A 196 -7.15 -2.16 8.67
CA GLY A 196 -8.10 -1.29 7.97
C GLY A 196 -7.56 0.10 7.63
N GLU A 197 -6.37 0.46 8.11
CA GLU A 197 -5.69 1.71 7.74
C GLU A 197 -4.38 1.42 6.99
N LEU A 198 -4.04 2.30 6.06
CA LEU A 198 -2.71 2.33 5.45
C LEU A 198 -1.88 3.46 6.08
N VAL A 199 -0.57 3.31 6.06
CA VAL A 199 0.39 4.38 6.37
C VAL A 199 1.41 4.48 5.26
N VAL A 200 1.69 5.69 4.78
CA VAL A 200 2.83 5.94 3.90
C VAL A 200 3.93 6.67 4.66
N VAL A 201 5.12 6.07 4.67
CA VAL A 201 6.36 6.73 5.11
C VAL A 201 7.25 6.91 3.89
N GLN A 202 7.46 8.16 3.51
CA GLN A 202 8.20 8.50 2.31
C GLN A 202 9.72 8.36 2.51
N ARG A 203 10.43 8.16 1.40
CA ARG A 203 11.87 7.91 1.35
C ARG A 203 12.67 8.94 2.16
N GLY A 204 13.60 8.46 2.98
CA GLY A 204 14.51 9.30 3.76
C GLY A 204 13.94 9.82 5.07
N ILE A 205 12.65 9.62 5.36
CA ILE A 205 12.05 9.97 6.66
C ILE A 205 12.43 8.90 7.68
N LYS A 206 12.99 9.32 8.83
CA LYS A 206 13.28 8.41 9.93
C LYS A 206 12.00 8.10 10.70
N PHE A 207 11.81 6.82 11.02
CA PHE A 207 10.69 6.37 11.83
C PHE A 207 11.05 5.18 12.71
N LYS A 208 10.22 4.92 13.72
CA LYS A 208 10.25 3.68 14.51
C LYS A 208 8.84 3.16 14.70
N VAL A 209 8.73 1.87 14.99
CA VAL A 209 7.46 1.17 15.15
C VAL A 209 7.40 0.56 16.55
N GLY A 210 6.36 0.95 17.29
CA GLY A 210 5.91 0.31 18.54
C GLY A 210 4.76 -0.64 18.28
N LEU A 211 4.66 -1.68 19.12
CA LEU A 211 3.66 -2.75 19.01
C LEU A 211 2.74 -2.75 20.25
N PRO A 212 1.80 -1.78 20.38
CA PRO A 212 0.98 -1.61 21.58
C PRO A 212 0.08 -2.82 21.90
N ASP A 213 -0.22 -3.65 20.90
CA ASP A 213 -1.05 -4.85 21.05
C ASP A 213 -0.22 -6.15 21.09
N GLY A 214 1.11 -6.06 21.13
CA GLY A 214 2.02 -7.21 21.08
C GLY A 214 2.33 -7.69 19.65
N PRO A 215 2.57 -9.00 19.43
CA PRO A 215 3.03 -9.52 18.14
C PRO A 215 2.13 -9.12 16.96
N SER A 216 2.75 -8.55 15.94
CA SER A 216 2.09 -7.87 14.82
C SER A 216 2.62 -8.35 13.46
N ARG A 217 1.76 -8.32 12.45
CA ARG A 217 2.06 -8.71 11.07
C ARG A 217 1.32 -7.81 10.09
N GLY A 218 1.90 -7.63 8.92
CA GLY A 218 1.23 -6.95 7.81
C GLY A 218 2.05 -6.96 6.53
N TYR A 219 1.63 -6.12 5.59
CA TYR A 219 2.18 -6.05 4.24
C TYR A 219 2.81 -4.69 4.00
N ILE A 220 3.75 -4.63 3.07
CA ILE A 220 4.39 -3.39 2.62
C ILE A 220 4.53 -3.43 1.10
N LEU A 221 4.11 -2.37 0.45
CA LEU A 221 4.52 -2.04 -0.91
C LEU A 221 5.60 -0.96 -0.85
N GLU A 222 6.81 -1.29 -1.29
CA GLU A 222 7.92 -0.36 -1.50
C GLU A 222 7.97 0.05 -2.97
N ILE A 223 7.99 1.34 -3.27
CA ILE A 223 8.16 1.85 -4.64
C ILE A 223 9.49 2.58 -4.81
N PHE A 224 10.18 2.34 -5.93
CA PHE A 224 11.44 2.98 -6.25
C PHE A 224 11.25 4.12 -7.25
N GLY A 225 11.71 5.32 -6.88
CA GLY A 225 11.82 6.44 -7.82
C GLY A 225 10.54 7.22 -8.14
N SER A 226 9.42 6.90 -7.49
CA SER A 226 8.18 7.70 -7.51
C SER A 226 7.66 7.89 -6.08
N HIS A 227 6.64 8.73 -5.93
CA HIS A 227 5.82 8.83 -4.73
C HIS A 227 4.40 8.35 -5.05
N PHE A 228 3.64 7.96 -4.02
CA PHE A 228 2.23 7.66 -4.18
C PHE A 228 1.42 8.96 -4.40
N GLU A 229 0.44 8.88 -5.28
CA GLU A 229 -0.48 9.94 -5.67
C GLU A 229 -1.92 9.42 -5.65
N LEU A 230 -2.91 10.32 -5.58
CA LEU A 230 -4.30 9.94 -5.83
C LEU A 230 -4.49 9.67 -7.34
N PRO A 231 -5.32 8.69 -7.74
CA PRO A 231 -5.60 8.44 -9.14
C PRO A 231 -6.35 9.63 -9.78
N ASP A 232 -6.09 9.87 -11.06
CA ASP A 232 -6.91 10.80 -11.84
C ASP A 232 -8.36 10.27 -11.90
N LEU A 233 -9.32 11.11 -11.49
CA LEU A 233 -10.73 10.70 -11.37
C LEU A 233 -11.46 10.61 -12.72
N GLY A 234 -10.87 11.16 -13.78
CA GLY A 234 -11.46 11.14 -15.12
C GLY A 234 -12.93 11.60 -15.12
N PRO A 235 -13.85 10.81 -15.71
CA PRO A 235 -15.28 11.14 -15.75
C PRO A 235 -15.99 11.26 -14.39
N LEU A 236 -15.42 10.77 -13.28
CA LEU A 236 -16.00 10.95 -11.95
C LEU A 236 -15.96 12.42 -11.51
N GLY A 237 -15.06 13.22 -12.10
CA GLY A 237 -14.95 14.65 -11.83
C GLY A 237 -14.07 14.95 -10.62
N THR A 238 -14.59 15.65 -9.61
CA THR A 238 -13.78 16.22 -8.52
C THR A 238 -13.90 15.50 -7.18
N HIS A 239 -14.76 14.48 -7.06
CA HIS A 239 -15.06 13.80 -5.81
C HIS A 239 -15.33 12.31 -6.04
N GLY A 240 -15.00 11.48 -5.05
CA GLY A 240 -15.16 10.02 -5.11
C GLY A 240 -13.87 9.31 -4.70
N LEU A 241 -13.93 7.98 -4.64
CA LEU A 241 -12.82 7.11 -4.26
C LEU A 241 -12.24 7.51 -2.88
N ALA A 242 -10.92 7.66 -2.77
CA ALA A 242 -10.27 8.18 -1.57
C ALA A 242 -10.24 9.72 -1.60
N ASN A 243 -11.17 10.35 -0.88
CA ASN A 243 -11.23 11.80 -0.82
C ASN A 243 -9.97 12.39 -0.14
N PRO A 244 -9.35 13.46 -0.71
CA PRO A 244 -8.12 14.04 -0.16
C PRO A 244 -8.23 14.46 1.32
N ARG A 245 -9.41 14.93 1.74
CA ARG A 245 -9.69 15.38 3.13
C ARG A 245 -9.54 14.28 4.17
N ASP A 246 -9.60 13.01 3.77
CA ASP A 246 -9.66 11.90 4.71
C ASP A 246 -8.28 11.29 5.00
N PHE A 247 -7.24 11.81 4.35
CA PHE A 247 -5.83 11.53 4.65
C PHE A 247 -5.35 12.38 5.82
N GLU A 248 -4.75 11.72 6.80
CA GLU A 248 -4.33 12.28 8.08
C GLU A 248 -2.80 12.32 8.18
N SER A 249 -2.23 13.48 8.47
CA SER A 249 -0.79 13.68 8.71
C SER A 249 -0.56 14.08 10.17
N PRO A 250 0.57 13.65 10.78
CA PRO A 250 0.82 13.93 12.19
C PRO A 250 0.96 15.42 12.47
N VAL A 251 0.77 15.83 13.72
CA VAL A 251 1.26 17.12 14.22
C VAL A 251 2.67 16.95 14.80
N ALA A 252 3.46 18.02 14.77
CA ALA A 252 4.81 18.07 15.33
C ALA A 252 4.84 17.53 16.76
N SER A 253 5.72 16.57 17.01
CA SER A 253 5.99 15.97 18.31
C SER A 253 7.47 15.66 18.39
N PHE A 254 8.10 15.99 19.51
CA PHE A 254 9.53 15.77 19.72
C PHE A 254 9.79 15.13 21.08
N ASP A 255 10.88 14.39 21.17
CA ASP A 255 11.36 13.78 22.40
C ASP A 255 12.66 14.47 22.87
N LEU A 256 12.81 14.60 24.19
CA LEU A 256 14.05 15.07 24.82
C LEU A 256 14.86 13.88 25.33
N ASP A 257 15.47 13.13 24.42
CA ASP A 257 16.36 12.02 24.76
C ASP A 257 17.76 12.25 24.18
N GLN A 258 18.76 12.34 25.06
CA GLN A 258 20.17 12.57 24.74
C GLN A 258 21.04 11.34 25.08
N SER A 259 20.43 10.16 25.16
CA SER A 259 21.12 8.89 25.34
C SER A 259 21.53 8.28 23.99
N PRO A 260 22.29 7.17 23.96
CA PRO A 260 22.65 6.50 22.72
C PRO A 260 21.44 5.93 21.97
N TRP A 261 21.43 6.13 20.65
CA TRP A 261 20.44 5.61 19.70
C TRP A 261 21.13 4.95 18.50
N GLU A 262 20.46 3.96 17.93
CA GLU A 262 20.80 3.38 16.63
C GLU A 262 19.77 3.83 15.58
N VAL A 263 20.24 4.27 14.41
CA VAL A 263 19.41 4.50 13.23
C VAL A 263 19.87 3.55 12.14
N VAL A 264 18.97 2.69 11.67
CA VAL A 264 19.23 1.74 10.59
C VAL A 264 18.84 2.36 9.26
N TYR A 265 19.78 2.42 8.33
CA TYR A 265 19.59 2.93 6.98
C TYR A 265 19.49 1.76 6.01
N LYS A 266 18.42 1.71 5.22
CA LYS A 266 18.36 0.88 4.01
C LYS A 266 18.87 1.70 2.83
N VAL A 267 19.95 1.26 2.18
CA VAL A 267 20.58 1.92 1.03
C VAL A 267 21.01 0.87 0.01
N GLY A 268 20.48 0.95 -1.20
CA GLY A 268 20.75 -0.01 -2.27
C GLY A 268 20.38 -1.45 -1.88
N GLY A 269 19.31 -1.63 -1.11
CA GLY A 269 18.90 -2.93 -0.56
C GLY A 269 19.72 -3.46 0.61
N LYS A 270 20.80 -2.78 1.01
CA LYS A 270 21.65 -3.15 2.15
C LYS A 270 21.29 -2.35 3.40
N LEU A 271 21.55 -2.94 4.57
CA LEU A 271 21.29 -2.31 5.87
C LEU A 271 22.59 -1.79 6.49
N PHE A 272 22.56 -0.58 7.02
CA PHE A 272 23.67 0.06 7.70
C PHE A 272 23.22 0.58 9.06
N SER A 273 24.01 0.36 10.09
CA SER A 273 23.83 0.95 11.42
C SER A 273 24.53 2.30 11.49
N CYS A 274 23.83 3.30 12.01
CA CYS A 274 24.37 4.62 12.31
C CYS A 274 24.09 4.95 13.77
N LYS A 275 25.15 5.18 14.57
CA LYS A 275 25.02 5.50 15.99
C LYS A 275 25.02 7.00 16.24
N GLN A 276 24.22 7.45 17.20
CA GLN A 276 24.17 8.84 17.63
C GLN A 276 23.81 8.95 19.13
N GLU A 277 24.21 10.05 19.77
CA GLU A 277 24.00 10.27 21.22
C GLU A 277 22.73 11.10 21.51
N HIS A 278 21.66 10.86 20.75
CA HIS A 278 20.35 11.49 20.91
C HIS A 278 19.27 10.79 20.06
N THR A 279 18.01 10.99 20.40
CA THR A 279 16.87 10.59 19.55
C THR A 279 16.89 11.32 18.19
N PRO A 280 16.54 10.65 17.08
CA PRO A 280 16.29 11.33 15.81
C PRO A 280 14.95 12.06 15.76
N PHE A 281 14.07 11.85 16.75
CA PHE A 281 12.72 12.41 16.81
C PHE A 281 12.71 13.72 17.61
N ASP A 282 13.55 14.67 17.20
CA ASP A 282 13.83 15.92 17.90
C ASP A 282 13.41 17.17 17.10
N VAL A 283 12.44 17.01 16.20
CA VAL A 283 11.87 18.09 15.37
C VAL A 283 10.75 18.79 16.12
N VAL A 284 11.02 20.02 16.57
CA VAL A 284 10.08 20.82 17.36
C VAL A 284 8.99 21.45 16.51
N ALA A 285 9.34 21.82 15.26
CA ALA A 285 8.41 22.34 14.29
C ALA A 285 8.84 21.97 12.87
N TRP A 286 7.87 21.95 11.96
CA TRP A 286 8.11 21.67 10.55
C TRP A 286 7.03 22.30 9.67
N HIS A 287 7.36 22.56 8.41
CA HIS A 287 6.36 22.91 7.38
C HIS A 287 6.75 22.35 6.02
N GLY A 288 5.77 21.97 5.20
CA GLY A 288 6.03 21.32 3.92
C GLY A 288 4.90 20.42 3.44
N ASN A 289 5.15 19.72 2.33
CA ASN A 289 4.24 18.74 1.72
C ASN A 289 4.88 17.36 1.52
N TYR A 290 6.10 17.15 2.01
CA TYR A 290 6.76 15.84 2.06
C TYR A 290 6.68 15.31 3.49
N VAL A 291 5.60 14.59 3.80
CA VAL A 291 5.19 14.24 5.16
C VAL A 291 4.59 12.84 5.17
N PRO A 292 4.75 12.07 6.26
CA PRO A 292 4.06 10.80 6.38
C PRO A 292 2.55 11.03 6.56
N TYR A 293 1.75 10.05 6.16
CA TYR A 293 0.30 10.12 6.29
C TYR A 293 -0.33 8.74 6.48
N LYS A 294 -1.53 8.72 7.05
CA LYS A 294 -2.37 7.53 7.16
C LYS A 294 -3.73 7.76 6.49
N TYR A 295 -4.40 6.68 6.12
CA TYR A 295 -5.75 6.71 5.57
C TYR A 295 -6.54 5.49 6.01
N ALA A 296 -7.77 5.70 6.46
CA ALA A 296 -8.66 4.62 6.86
C ALA A 296 -9.52 4.16 5.68
N MET A 297 -9.35 2.90 5.28
CA MET A 297 -9.96 2.34 4.07
C MET A 297 -11.48 2.28 4.13
N GLU A 298 -12.08 2.28 5.33
CA GLU A 298 -13.54 2.39 5.46
C GLU A 298 -14.11 3.74 5.02
N LYS A 299 -13.27 4.78 4.87
CA LYS A 299 -13.70 6.09 4.36
C LYS A 299 -13.80 6.14 2.82
N PHE A 300 -13.42 5.07 2.13
CA PHE A 300 -13.44 5.00 0.68
C PHE A 300 -14.86 5.10 0.12
N VAL A 301 -15.06 6.01 -0.84
CA VAL A 301 -16.33 6.20 -1.54
C VAL A 301 -16.37 5.29 -2.75
N HIS A 302 -16.99 4.12 -2.57
CA HIS A 302 -17.18 3.13 -3.62
C HIS A 302 -17.97 3.70 -4.81
N VAL A 303 -17.45 3.43 -6.00
CA VAL A 303 -18.15 3.64 -7.27
C VAL A 303 -18.22 2.29 -7.97
N GLY A 304 -19.33 2.01 -8.64
CA GLY A 304 -19.55 0.76 -9.33
C GLY A 304 -20.68 0.85 -10.35
N SER A 305 -20.99 -0.28 -10.99
CA SER A 305 -22.15 -0.33 -11.88
C SER A 305 -23.45 -0.17 -11.11
N ILE A 306 -24.28 0.77 -11.56
CA ILE A 306 -25.64 0.99 -11.07
C ILE A 306 -26.72 0.50 -12.05
N GLN A 307 -26.33 -0.21 -13.11
CA GLN A 307 -27.26 -0.69 -14.13
C GLN A 307 -26.92 -2.10 -14.64
N ARG A 308 -25.83 -2.26 -15.39
CA ARG A 308 -25.40 -3.53 -16.00
C ARG A 308 -23.88 -3.63 -15.99
N ASP A 309 -23.40 -4.85 -16.18
CA ASP A 309 -22.01 -5.24 -16.31
C ASP A 309 -21.19 -5.09 -15.02
N HIS A 310 -20.04 -5.76 -15.01
CA HIS A 310 -19.05 -5.68 -13.95
C HIS A 310 -17.97 -4.68 -14.38
N ILE A 311 -17.72 -3.67 -13.54
CA ILE A 311 -16.73 -2.62 -13.84
C ILE A 311 -15.30 -3.09 -13.53
N ASP A 312 -14.33 -2.63 -14.31
CA ASP A 312 -12.91 -2.94 -14.09
C ASP A 312 -12.47 -2.57 -12.66
N PRO A 313 -11.60 -3.38 -12.02
CA PRO A 313 -11.22 -3.21 -10.61
C PRO A 313 -10.43 -1.94 -10.33
N SER A 314 -9.89 -1.27 -11.36
CA SER A 314 -9.20 0.02 -11.24
C SER A 314 -10.08 1.11 -10.61
N ILE A 315 -11.41 0.97 -10.67
CA ILE A 315 -12.35 1.86 -9.98
C ILE A 315 -12.18 1.82 -8.44
N PHE A 316 -11.51 0.81 -7.89
CA PHE A 316 -11.26 0.67 -6.46
C PHE A 316 -9.88 1.17 -6.01
N CYS A 317 -9.15 1.87 -6.89
CA CYS A 317 -7.82 2.41 -6.60
C CYS A 317 -7.87 3.53 -5.54
N ILE A 318 -7.03 3.41 -4.51
CA ILE A 318 -6.82 4.43 -3.47
C ILE A 318 -5.61 5.28 -3.82
N LEU A 319 -4.47 4.65 -4.10
CA LEU A 319 -3.19 5.30 -4.40
C LEU A 319 -2.54 4.65 -5.61
N THR A 320 -1.92 5.47 -6.46
CA THR A 320 -1.14 5.05 -7.62
C THR A 320 0.28 5.60 -7.55
N ALA A 321 1.24 4.91 -8.13
CA ALA A 321 2.60 5.39 -8.34
C ALA A 321 2.92 5.39 -9.83
N LYS A 322 3.46 6.49 -10.36
CA LYS A 322 3.78 6.59 -11.78
C LYS A 322 5.01 5.76 -12.14
N SER A 323 4.95 5.10 -13.30
CA SER A 323 6.15 4.52 -13.93
C SER A 323 6.84 5.53 -14.83
N LYS A 324 7.98 5.14 -15.42
CA LYS A 324 8.63 5.91 -16.49
C LYS A 324 7.84 5.86 -17.81
N THR A 325 6.90 4.93 -17.96
CA THR A 325 6.02 4.81 -19.13
C THR A 325 4.76 5.65 -18.91
N PRO A 326 4.55 6.73 -19.70
CA PRO A 326 3.38 7.58 -19.53
C PRO A 326 2.06 6.80 -19.68
N GLY A 327 1.15 6.98 -18.72
CA GLY A 327 -0.16 6.32 -18.70
C GLY A 327 -0.16 4.88 -18.17
N ALA A 328 1.00 4.30 -17.87
CA ALA A 328 1.10 3.01 -17.19
C ALA A 328 1.60 3.21 -15.75
N PRO A 329 0.81 2.85 -14.73
CA PRO A 329 1.24 2.97 -13.35
C PRO A 329 2.33 1.93 -13.03
N LEU A 330 3.33 2.34 -12.25
CA LEU A 330 4.30 1.43 -11.67
C LEU A 330 3.59 0.45 -10.71
N ALA A 331 2.73 1.00 -9.86
CA ALA A 331 1.92 0.23 -8.94
C ALA A 331 0.63 0.98 -8.61
N ASP A 332 -0.49 0.27 -8.57
CA ASP A 332 -1.76 0.70 -8.02
C ASP A 332 -2.06 -0.08 -6.74
N PHE A 333 -2.55 0.63 -5.73
CA PHE A 333 -3.08 0.06 -4.50
C PHE A 333 -4.60 0.23 -4.48
N LEU A 334 -5.32 -0.88 -4.58
CA LEU A 334 -6.78 -0.92 -4.64
C LEU A 334 -7.37 -1.88 -3.59
N ILE A 335 -8.64 -1.68 -3.25
CA ILE A 335 -9.31 -2.44 -2.17
C ILE A 335 -10.58 -3.15 -2.63
N PHE A 336 -10.94 -4.22 -1.94
CA PHE A 336 -12.24 -4.88 -2.09
C PHE A 336 -12.90 -5.00 -0.72
N SER A 337 -13.95 -4.21 -0.51
CA SER A 337 -14.68 -4.15 0.77
C SER A 337 -16.19 -4.01 0.57
N GLY A 338 -16.91 -3.98 1.69
CA GLY A 338 -18.37 -3.96 1.79
C GLY A 338 -19.05 -2.91 0.89
N ARG A 339 -19.80 -3.37 -0.12
CA ARG A 339 -20.49 -2.49 -1.09
C ARG A 339 -21.81 -3.09 -1.58
N TRP A 340 -22.60 -2.26 -2.26
CA TRP A 340 -23.79 -2.72 -2.97
C TRP A 340 -23.42 -3.31 -4.33
N ASP A 341 -24.12 -4.38 -4.71
CA ASP A 341 -24.14 -4.92 -6.06
C ASP A 341 -25.60 -5.00 -6.56
N VAL A 342 -25.88 -4.28 -7.64
CA VAL A 342 -27.22 -4.04 -8.18
C VAL A 342 -27.31 -4.27 -9.69
N ALA A 343 -26.23 -4.75 -10.33
CA ALA A 343 -26.18 -4.93 -11.78
C ALA A 343 -27.26 -5.92 -12.24
N THR A 344 -28.07 -5.54 -13.23
CA THR A 344 -29.23 -6.29 -13.71
C THR A 344 -28.90 -7.04 -15.01
N GLY A 345 -29.27 -8.31 -15.09
CA GLY A 345 -28.99 -9.13 -16.28
C GLY A 345 -27.49 -9.32 -16.51
N THR A 346 -26.72 -9.44 -15.42
CA THR A 346 -25.27 -9.38 -15.42
C THR A 346 -24.70 -10.55 -14.64
N PHE A 347 -23.65 -11.17 -15.19
CA PHE A 347 -22.76 -12.03 -14.43
C PHE A 347 -21.97 -11.17 -13.45
N ARG A 348 -22.40 -11.15 -12.18
CA ARG A 348 -21.86 -10.27 -11.14
C ARG A 348 -20.46 -10.61 -10.61
N PRO A 349 -20.02 -11.88 -10.55
CA PRO A 349 -18.64 -12.17 -10.15
C PRO A 349 -17.60 -11.54 -11.08
N PRO A 350 -16.33 -11.42 -10.65
CA PRO A 350 -15.24 -11.06 -11.56
C PRO A 350 -15.25 -11.95 -12.80
N TYR A 351 -15.11 -11.32 -13.96
CA TYR A 351 -15.08 -12.03 -15.25
C TYR A 351 -13.82 -12.89 -15.38
N TYR A 352 -13.88 -13.94 -16.21
CA TYR A 352 -12.67 -14.66 -16.61
C TYR A 352 -11.70 -13.70 -17.28
N HIS A 353 -10.45 -13.69 -16.83
CA HIS A 353 -9.56 -12.57 -17.07
C HIS A 353 -8.11 -12.99 -17.37
N ARG A 354 -7.48 -12.18 -18.22
CA ARG A 354 -6.06 -12.19 -18.59
C ARG A 354 -5.68 -10.73 -18.89
N ASN A 355 -4.77 -10.14 -18.14
CA ASN A 355 -4.28 -8.77 -18.33
C ASN A 355 -2.76 -8.72 -18.50
N CYS A 356 -2.23 -7.55 -18.82
CA CYS A 356 -0.79 -7.32 -18.85
C CYS A 356 -0.17 -7.10 -17.46
N ALA A 357 -1.00 -6.80 -16.45
CA ALA A 357 -0.53 -6.48 -15.11
C ALA A 357 -0.15 -7.74 -14.32
N SER A 358 0.78 -7.59 -13.38
CA SER A 358 0.97 -8.55 -12.32
C SER A 358 0.06 -8.17 -11.15
N GLU A 359 -0.78 -9.09 -10.71
CA GLU A 359 -1.72 -8.88 -9.60
C GLU A 359 -1.19 -9.57 -8.33
N MET A 360 -1.12 -8.83 -7.24
CA MET A 360 -0.62 -9.33 -5.96
C MET A 360 -1.63 -9.00 -4.86
N MET A 361 -2.41 -9.99 -4.43
CA MET A 361 -3.51 -9.76 -3.49
C MET A 361 -3.15 -10.14 -2.05
N GLY A 362 -3.75 -9.44 -1.09
CA GLY A 362 -3.72 -9.79 0.32
C GLY A 362 -5.06 -9.56 1.01
N LEU A 363 -5.20 -10.11 2.21
CA LEU A 363 -6.43 -10.05 2.99
C LEU A 363 -6.14 -9.48 4.39
N ILE A 364 -6.78 -8.36 4.73
CA ILE A 364 -6.60 -7.73 6.04
C ILE A 364 -7.47 -8.42 7.10
N TYR A 365 -8.76 -8.59 6.81
CA TYR A 365 -9.72 -9.30 7.65
C TYR A 365 -10.95 -9.74 6.83
N GLY A 366 -11.76 -10.65 7.41
CA GLY A 366 -12.96 -11.21 6.80
C GLY A 366 -12.66 -12.34 5.82
N ASP A 367 -13.63 -12.65 4.97
CA ASP A 367 -13.58 -13.73 3.98
C ASP A 367 -13.72 -13.18 2.56
N TYR A 368 -13.01 -13.75 1.58
CA TYR A 368 -13.05 -13.30 0.19
C TYR A 368 -13.38 -14.44 -0.77
N GLY A 369 -14.63 -14.46 -1.27
CA GLY A 369 -15.12 -15.46 -2.22
C GLY A 369 -14.78 -15.20 -3.70
N GLY A 370 -13.83 -14.32 -4.00
CA GLY A 370 -13.43 -13.98 -5.37
C GLY A 370 -12.36 -14.90 -5.96
N ARG A 371 -11.96 -15.96 -5.23
CA ARG A 371 -10.92 -16.91 -5.63
C ARG A 371 -11.29 -18.34 -5.21
N SER A 372 -10.54 -19.31 -5.72
CA SER A 372 -10.79 -20.75 -5.54
C SER A 372 -9.90 -21.44 -4.50
N ASP A 373 -8.92 -20.73 -3.93
CA ASP A 373 -7.93 -21.22 -2.96
C ASP A 373 -8.24 -20.77 -1.52
N GLU A 374 -7.59 -21.40 -0.53
CA GLU A 374 -7.71 -21.03 0.89
C GLU A 374 -7.05 -19.67 1.17
N PHE A 375 -7.79 -18.59 0.93
CA PHE A 375 -7.32 -17.23 1.12
C PHE A 375 -7.82 -16.64 2.46
N ALA A 376 -6.90 -16.57 3.44
CA ALA A 376 -7.20 -16.14 4.81
C ALA A 376 -6.45 -14.85 5.20
N PRO A 377 -6.94 -14.08 6.19
CA PRO A 377 -6.25 -12.88 6.67
C PRO A 377 -4.78 -13.13 7.04
N GLY A 378 -3.88 -12.34 6.48
CA GLY A 378 -2.43 -12.55 6.60
C GLY A 378 -1.81 -13.40 5.49
N GLY A 379 -2.61 -14.02 4.63
CA GLY A 379 -2.16 -14.70 3.40
C GLY A 379 -1.87 -13.73 2.25
N PHE A 380 -1.33 -14.25 1.15
CA PHE A 380 -0.97 -13.45 -0.01
C PHE A 380 -1.08 -14.28 -1.29
N SER A 381 -1.30 -13.66 -2.44
CA SER A 381 -1.30 -14.36 -3.73
C SER A 381 -0.61 -13.55 -4.81
N PHE A 382 -0.27 -14.23 -5.90
CA PHE A 382 0.42 -13.67 -7.03
C PHE A 382 -0.08 -14.30 -8.35
N GLU A 383 -0.55 -13.44 -9.24
CA GLU A 383 -0.80 -13.73 -10.64
C GLU A 383 0.22 -12.95 -11.49
N ASN A 384 0.99 -13.67 -12.29
CA ASN A 384 1.83 -13.03 -13.29
C ASN A 384 1.00 -12.48 -14.45
N GLY A 385 1.53 -11.47 -15.14
CA GLY A 385 0.95 -10.95 -16.38
C GLY A 385 0.57 -12.05 -17.37
N PHE A 386 -0.64 -11.93 -17.89
CA PHE A 386 -1.34 -12.82 -18.82
C PHE A 386 -1.69 -14.21 -18.28
N CYS A 387 -1.47 -14.47 -16.99
CA CYS A 387 -1.93 -15.71 -16.34
C CYS A 387 -3.47 -15.75 -16.33
N PRO A 388 -4.13 -16.75 -16.95
CA PRO A 388 -5.58 -16.87 -16.94
C PRO A 388 -6.10 -17.13 -15.53
N HIS A 389 -7.14 -16.38 -15.13
CA HIS A 389 -7.81 -16.56 -13.83
C HIS A 389 -9.32 -16.27 -13.94
N GLY A 390 -10.08 -16.64 -12.92
CA GLY A 390 -11.54 -16.46 -12.86
C GLY A 390 -12.20 -17.33 -11.78
N VAL A 391 -13.52 -17.46 -11.84
CA VAL A 391 -14.28 -18.27 -10.88
C VAL A 391 -14.43 -19.74 -11.31
N SER A 392 -14.65 -20.65 -10.35
CA SER A 392 -14.90 -22.07 -10.63
C SER A 392 -16.19 -22.29 -11.44
N TYR A 393 -16.35 -23.47 -12.06
CA TYR A 393 -17.58 -23.81 -12.79
C TYR A 393 -18.84 -23.74 -11.91
N ASP A 394 -18.73 -24.13 -10.63
CA ASP A 394 -19.86 -24.12 -9.70
C ASP A 394 -20.31 -22.69 -9.39
N GLU A 395 -19.37 -21.76 -9.18
CA GLU A 395 -19.71 -20.34 -9.02
C GLU A 395 -20.20 -19.71 -10.32
N PHE A 396 -19.64 -20.09 -11.47
CA PHE A 396 -20.18 -19.67 -12.77
C PHE A 396 -21.65 -20.09 -12.91
N LYS A 397 -21.96 -21.36 -12.67
CA LYS A 397 -23.32 -21.91 -12.77
C LYS A 397 -24.26 -21.20 -11.80
N LYS A 398 -23.87 -21.09 -10.53
CA LYS A 398 -24.66 -20.39 -9.50
C LYS A 398 -24.94 -18.94 -9.90
N ALA A 399 -23.95 -18.20 -10.38
CA ALA A 399 -24.13 -16.80 -10.75
C ALA A 399 -24.94 -16.58 -12.03
N THR A 400 -24.95 -17.55 -12.95
CA THR A 400 -25.74 -17.48 -14.20
C THR A 400 -27.19 -17.90 -14.04
N GLU A 401 -27.50 -18.69 -13.00
CA GLU A 401 -28.85 -19.18 -12.71
C GLU A 401 -29.54 -18.39 -11.58
N ALA A 402 -28.79 -17.59 -10.81
CA ALA A 402 -29.31 -16.85 -9.67
C ALA A 402 -30.27 -15.72 -10.07
N GLU A 403 -31.28 -15.47 -9.24
CA GLU A 403 -31.99 -14.21 -9.25
C GLU A 403 -31.04 -13.06 -8.84
N LEU A 404 -31.25 -11.87 -9.40
CA LEU A 404 -30.35 -10.72 -9.23
C LEU A 404 -30.98 -9.58 -8.40
N PRO A 405 -31.39 -9.78 -7.13
CA PRO A 405 -31.88 -8.69 -6.30
C PRO A 405 -30.72 -7.73 -5.94
N PRO A 406 -31.00 -6.50 -5.49
CA PRO A 406 -29.99 -5.67 -4.82
C PRO A 406 -29.40 -6.42 -3.61
N MET A 407 -28.07 -6.49 -3.52
CA MET A 407 -27.39 -7.19 -2.44
C MET A 407 -26.17 -6.43 -1.91
N ARG A 408 -25.78 -6.71 -0.67
CA ARG A 408 -24.51 -6.27 -0.09
C ARG A 408 -23.49 -7.40 -0.24
N VAL A 409 -22.31 -7.08 -0.75
CA VAL A 409 -21.19 -8.02 -0.94
C VAL A 409 -19.99 -7.59 -0.09
N HIS A 410 -19.17 -8.55 0.33
CA HIS A 410 -17.94 -8.32 1.10
C HIS A 410 -18.15 -7.55 2.42
N GLU A 411 -19.33 -7.71 3.06
CA GLU A 411 -19.58 -7.20 4.40
C GLU A 411 -18.58 -7.77 5.39
N GLY A 412 -17.94 -6.91 6.19
CA GLY A 412 -16.93 -7.33 7.15
C GLY A 412 -15.62 -7.84 6.53
N THR A 413 -15.42 -7.64 5.23
CA THR A 413 -14.20 -8.04 4.50
C THR A 413 -13.42 -6.82 4.02
N LEU A 414 -12.10 -6.93 4.10
CA LEU A 414 -11.18 -6.00 3.44
C LEU A 414 -10.02 -6.77 2.82
N ALA A 415 -10.15 -7.07 1.53
CA ALA A 415 -9.04 -7.48 0.68
C ALA A 415 -8.41 -6.27 -0.02
N PHE A 416 -7.19 -6.44 -0.51
CA PHE A 416 -6.51 -5.44 -1.32
C PHE A 416 -5.72 -6.11 -2.44
N MET A 417 -5.29 -5.29 -3.39
CA MET A 417 -4.37 -5.70 -4.44
C MET A 417 -3.31 -4.62 -4.63
N PHE A 418 -2.06 -5.07 -4.77
CA PHE A 418 -1.01 -4.33 -5.43
C PHE A 418 -1.00 -4.79 -6.89
N GLU A 419 -1.44 -3.94 -7.80
CA GLU A 419 -1.40 -4.21 -9.24
C GLU A 419 -0.21 -3.47 -9.84
N SER A 420 0.60 -4.13 -10.68
CA SER A 420 1.74 -3.49 -11.34
C SER A 420 1.71 -3.72 -12.83
N SER A 421 1.99 -2.68 -13.63
CA SER A 421 2.21 -2.85 -15.07
C SER A 421 3.52 -3.57 -15.40
N MET A 422 4.37 -3.83 -14.40
CA MET A 422 5.66 -4.47 -14.57
C MET A 422 5.56 -5.98 -14.36
N GLN A 423 6.46 -6.71 -15.01
CA GLN A 423 6.63 -8.13 -14.71
C GLN A 423 7.37 -8.30 -13.38
N VAL A 424 6.77 -9.03 -12.46
CA VAL A 424 7.30 -9.23 -11.10
C VAL A 424 8.03 -10.57 -11.01
N THR A 425 9.15 -10.57 -10.29
CA THR A 425 9.90 -11.77 -9.90
C THR A 425 9.66 -12.08 -8.43
N ILE A 426 9.80 -13.35 -8.06
CA ILE A 426 9.46 -13.89 -6.74
C ILE A 426 10.74 -14.34 -6.06
N THR A 427 10.94 -13.99 -4.79
CA THR A 427 12.20 -14.26 -4.09
C THR A 427 12.36 -15.73 -3.70
N ASP A 428 13.61 -16.13 -3.44
CA ASP A 428 13.96 -17.40 -2.81
C ASP A 428 13.26 -17.60 -1.47
N TYR A 429 13.06 -16.51 -0.71
CA TYR A 429 12.29 -16.58 0.53
C TYR A 429 10.88 -17.08 0.23
N ALA A 430 10.15 -16.37 -0.63
CA ALA A 430 8.77 -16.68 -1.00
C ALA A 430 8.61 -18.08 -1.60
N MET A 431 9.49 -18.44 -2.53
CA MET A 431 9.42 -19.72 -3.26
C MET A 431 9.82 -20.93 -2.41
N LYS A 432 10.84 -20.81 -1.55
CA LYS A 432 11.52 -21.98 -0.98
C LYS A 432 11.52 -22.03 0.54
N ARG A 433 11.37 -20.90 1.24
CA ARG A 433 11.64 -20.81 2.68
C ARG A 433 10.46 -20.36 3.53
N THR A 434 9.39 -19.87 2.93
CA THR A 434 8.18 -19.48 3.69
C THR A 434 7.54 -20.67 4.39
N GLY A 435 7.54 -21.86 3.77
CA GLY A 435 6.72 -22.99 4.21
C GLY A 435 5.21 -22.74 4.08
N LYS A 436 4.81 -21.64 3.41
CA LYS A 436 3.40 -21.22 3.24
C LYS A 436 2.91 -21.30 1.80
N LEU A 437 3.83 -21.43 0.85
CA LEU A 437 3.52 -21.51 -0.57
C LEU A 437 2.65 -22.74 -0.86
N HIS A 438 1.59 -22.51 -1.62
CA HIS A 438 0.83 -23.51 -2.32
C HIS A 438 0.49 -22.98 -3.71
N GLU A 439 0.32 -23.91 -4.66
CA GLU A 439 -0.03 -23.58 -6.03
C GLU A 439 -1.52 -23.88 -6.26
N HIS A 440 -2.15 -23.11 -7.13
CA HIS A 440 -3.49 -23.47 -7.60
C HIS A 440 -3.43 -24.81 -8.34
N GLU A 441 -4.25 -25.76 -7.92
CA GLU A 441 -4.35 -27.08 -8.54
C GLU A 441 -5.01 -26.98 -9.92
N PRO A 442 -4.30 -27.21 -11.05
CA PRO A 442 -4.87 -26.99 -12.38
C PRO A 442 -6.13 -27.80 -12.68
N LYS A 443 -6.31 -28.95 -12.01
CA LYS A 443 -7.50 -29.81 -12.13
C LYS A 443 -8.80 -29.17 -11.66
N MET A 444 -8.74 -28.06 -10.91
CA MET A 444 -9.94 -27.31 -10.54
C MET A 444 -10.76 -26.84 -11.74
N TRP A 445 -10.12 -26.74 -12.92
CA TRP A 445 -10.74 -26.31 -14.17
C TRP A 445 -11.34 -27.46 -14.98
N ASP A 446 -11.06 -28.73 -14.62
CA ASP A 446 -11.45 -29.91 -15.40
C ASP A 446 -12.98 -30.06 -15.55
N ASN A 447 -13.75 -29.46 -14.64
CA ASN A 447 -15.21 -29.50 -14.67
C ASN A 447 -15.86 -28.37 -15.49
N LEU A 448 -15.08 -27.43 -16.05
CA LEU A 448 -15.59 -26.41 -16.96
C LEU A 448 -16.20 -27.06 -18.20
N LYS A 449 -17.39 -26.59 -18.61
CA LYS A 449 -18.17 -27.21 -19.69
C LYS A 449 -18.34 -26.27 -20.88
N GLY A 450 -18.06 -26.77 -22.08
CA GLY A 450 -18.38 -26.10 -23.34
C GLY A 450 -19.87 -26.19 -23.67
N GLN A 451 -20.72 -25.50 -22.91
CA GLN A 451 -22.19 -25.60 -23.03
C GLN A 451 -22.70 -25.30 -24.46
N PHE A 452 -22.01 -24.45 -25.22
CA PHE A 452 -22.29 -24.16 -26.62
C PHE A 452 -22.51 -25.42 -27.48
N VAL A 453 -21.73 -26.48 -27.24
CA VAL A 453 -21.79 -27.75 -28.00
C VAL A 453 -23.13 -28.47 -27.79
N ASN A 454 -23.82 -28.23 -26.66
CA ASN A 454 -25.12 -28.82 -26.37
C ASN A 454 -26.28 -28.13 -27.13
N HIS A 455 -26.02 -27.01 -27.80
CA HIS A 455 -27.03 -26.20 -28.48
C HIS A 455 -26.92 -26.23 -30.01
N LEU A 456 -26.10 -27.11 -30.60
CA LEU A 456 -25.81 -27.12 -32.04
C LEU A 456 -27.07 -27.22 -32.92
N ASP A 457 -28.08 -28.00 -32.51
CA ASP A 457 -29.33 -28.11 -33.26
C ASP A 457 -30.11 -26.79 -33.28
N GLN A 458 -30.24 -26.13 -32.13
CA GLN A 458 -30.88 -24.82 -32.02
C GLN A 458 -30.10 -23.76 -32.79
N ILE A 459 -28.77 -23.76 -32.67
CA ILE A 459 -27.89 -22.83 -33.39
C ILE A 459 -28.05 -23.00 -34.90
N ASN A 460 -28.09 -24.25 -35.39
CA ASN A 460 -28.29 -24.51 -36.82
C ASN A 460 -29.70 -24.11 -37.29
N ALA A 461 -30.72 -24.21 -36.43
CA ALA A 461 -32.04 -23.66 -36.73
C ALA A 461 -32.01 -22.14 -36.87
N ASP A 462 -31.33 -21.44 -35.95
CA ASP A 462 -31.18 -19.98 -35.96
C ASP A 462 -30.37 -19.52 -37.20
N LEU A 463 -29.28 -20.20 -37.53
CA LEU A 463 -28.46 -19.93 -38.73
C LEU A 463 -29.26 -20.12 -40.01
N LYS A 464 -30.03 -21.21 -40.12
CA LYS A 464 -30.92 -21.45 -41.26
C LYS A 464 -31.97 -20.34 -41.39
N ALA A 465 -32.57 -19.91 -40.29
CA ALA A 465 -33.54 -18.82 -40.28
C ALA A 465 -32.91 -17.48 -40.71
N ALA A 466 -31.63 -17.25 -40.37
CA ALA A 466 -30.85 -16.09 -40.79
C ALA A 466 -30.25 -16.19 -42.21
N GLY A 467 -30.42 -17.31 -42.91
CA GLY A 467 -29.81 -17.56 -44.23
C GLY A 467 -28.29 -17.74 -44.20
N LEU A 468 -27.73 -18.11 -43.04
CA LEU A 468 -26.30 -18.34 -42.84
C LEU A 468 -25.93 -19.83 -43.00
N PRO A 469 -24.66 -20.14 -43.33
CA PRO A 469 -24.17 -21.53 -43.37
C PRO A 469 -24.34 -22.24 -42.02
N LEU A 470 -24.66 -23.53 -42.06
CA LEU A 470 -24.80 -24.35 -40.86
C LEU A 470 -23.42 -24.68 -40.27
N LEU A 471 -23.34 -24.83 -38.95
CA LEU A 471 -22.15 -25.35 -38.30
C LEU A 471 -22.01 -26.84 -38.63
N GLY A 472 -20.79 -27.26 -38.98
CA GLY A 472 -20.48 -28.66 -39.32
C GLY A 472 -20.82 -29.07 -40.75
N SER A 473 -21.43 -28.21 -41.57
CA SER A 473 -21.46 -28.44 -43.02
C SER A 473 -20.06 -28.19 -43.57
N GLN A 474 -19.39 -29.24 -44.06
CA GLN A 474 -18.15 -29.05 -44.81
C GLN A 474 -18.43 -28.19 -46.04
N SER A 475 -17.67 -27.11 -46.19
CA SER A 475 -17.61 -26.31 -47.43
C SER A 475 -17.04 -27.11 -48.58
#